data_AF-A0A511HP78-F1
#
_entry.id   AF-A0A511HP78-F1
#
_cell.length_a   1.000
_cell.length_b   1.000
_cell.length_c   1.000
_cell.angle_alpha   90.00
_cell.angle_beta   90.00
_cell.angle_gamma   90.00
#
_symmetry.space_group_name_H-M   'P 1'
#
loop_
_entity.id
_entity.type
_entity.pdbx_description
1 polymer ?
#
loop_
_entity_poly.entity_id
_entity_poly.type
_entity_poly.pdbx_seq_one_letter_code
_entity_poly.pdbx_strand_id
1 'polypeptide(L)'
;MSSPRCPQQGKPSANQHRLGPYLLGPRLLTKPEVGRIYIARHQHTGRPALVLWPDPACDDAQPLCPLELRIVTSPGGPGERPFLAVEVARPVGDQASEEEVAEELRDALTDAGTLAAAALSNELLPSLLMPPSRTWRLRRIGHWVRRLAKRTGRLARRHWPLAVAVLAGAALVALVLALLPHLRPLHR
;
A
#
# COMPACT_ATOMS: atom_id res chain seq x y z
N MET A 1 30.00 14.68 -31.43
CA MET A 1 28.61 14.73 -30.91
C MET A 1 28.70 14.50 -29.41
N SER A 2 28.60 15.57 -28.63
CA SER A 2 28.84 15.56 -27.19
C SER A 2 27.52 15.31 -26.46
N SER A 3 27.37 14.19 -25.74
CA SER A 3 26.22 13.96 -24.88
C SER A 3 26.15 15.05 -23.80
N PRO A 4 25.01 15.72 -23.60
CA PRO A 4 24.88 16.70 -22.54
C PRO A 4 24.91 15.97 -21.19
N ARG A 5 25.88 16.30 -20.34
CA ARG A 5 25.93 15.82 -18.96
C ARG A 5 24.82 16.51 -18.17
N CYS A 6 23.88 15.72 -17.66
CA CYS A 6 22.84 16.21 -16.76
C CYS A 6 23.46 16.74 -15.46
N PRO A 7 23.03 17.92 -14.97
CA PRO A 7 23.48 18.45 -13.69
C PRO A 7 22.94 17.59 -12.54
N GLN A 8 23.82 17.22 -11.60
CA GLN A 8 23.41 16.56 -10.36
C GLN A 8 22.69 17.59 -9.47
N GLN A 9 21.35 17.58 -9.46
CA GLN A 9 20.59 18.43 -8.56
C GLN A 9 19.79 17.63 -7.53
N GLY A 10 20.09 17.95 -6.26
CA GLY A 10 19.15 17.95 -5.14
C GLY A 10 18.86 16.60 -4.48
N LYS A 11 19.29 16.44 -3.22
CA LYS A 11 18.76 15.39 -2.35
C LYS A 11 17.23 15.55 -2.23
N PRO A 12 16.45 14.46 -2.38
CA PRO A 12 15.00 14.50 -2.26
C PRO A 12 14.58 14.98 -0.86
N SER A 13 13.70 15.98 -0.80
CA SER A 13 13.09 16.49 0.44
C SER A 13 12.38 15.36 1.20
N ALA A 14 12.42 15.37 2.54
CA ALA A 14 11.91 14.30 3.41
C ALA A 14 10.39 13.98 3.25
N ASN A 15 9.65 14.73 2.45
CA ASN A 15 8.26 14.44 2.06
C ASN A 15 8.11 13.64 0.75
N GLN A 16 9.20 13.26 0.07
CA GLN A 16 9.18 12.56 -1.24
C GLN A 16 8.95 11.04 -1.14
N HIS A 17 8.49 10.52 0.00
CA HIS A 17 8.24 9.08 0.19
C HIS A 17 6.89 8.59 -0.36
N ARG A 18 6.15 9.41 -1.11
CA ARG A 18 4.83 9.05 -1.62
C ARG A 18 4.62 9.52 -3.06
N LEU A 19 4.21 8.58 -3.92
CA LEU A 19 3.77 8.85 -5.29
C LEU A 19 2.35 8.30 -5.46
N GLY A 20 1.36 9.20 -5.50
CA GLY A 20 -0.05 8.81 -5.53
C GLY A 20 -0.45 7.87 -4.38
N PRO A 21 -0.98 6.67 -4.65
CA PRO A 21 -1.32 5.69 -3.63
C PRO A 21 -0.12 4.87 -3.14
N TYR A 22 1.08 5.07 -3.66
CA TYR A 22 2.26 4.27 -3.35
C TYR A 22 3.18 4.96 -2.34
N LEU A 23 3.64 4.20 -1.36
CA LEU A 23 4.71 4.59 -0.45
C LEU A 23 6.04 4.07 -1.01
N LEU A 24 6.95 4.98 -1.32
CA LEU A 24 8.26 4.69 -1.88
C LEU A 24 9.23 4.25 -0.78
N GLY A 25 9.86 3.11 -1.00
CA GLY A 25 10.96 2.56 -0.22
C GLY A 25 12.31 2.86 -0.87
N PRO A 26 13.29 1.94 -0.73
CA PRO A 26 14.60 2.11 -1.34
C PRO A 26 14.53 2.24 -2.86
N ARG A 27 15.38 3.11 -3.40
CA ARG A 27 15.64 3.21 -4.84
C ARG A 27 16.45 2.00 -5.28
N LEU A 28 16.03 1.37 -6.37
CA LEU A 28 16.67 0.19 -6.96
C LEU A 28 17.69 0.57 -8.02
N LEU A 29 17.25 1.37 -8.99
CA LEU A 29 18.03 1.68 -10.16
C LEU A 29 17.75 3.12 -10.59
N THR A 30 18.72 3.72 -11.25
CA THR A 30 18.54 4.95 -12.01
C THR A 30 19.05 4.68 -13.42
N LYS A 31 18.18 4.84 -14.41
CA LYS A 31 18.52 4.78 -15.83
C LYS A 31 18.35 6.16 -16.42
N PRO A 32 19.35 6.73 -17.10
CA PRO A 32 19.24 8.05 -17.72
C PRO A 32 18.04 8.15 -18.66
N GLU A 33 17.80 7.11 -19.45
CA GLU A 33 16.73 7.07 -20.46
C GLU A 33 15.31 6.75 -19.91
N VAL A 34 15.17 6.27 -18.68
CA VAL A 34 13.85 5.84 -18.13
C VAL A 34 13.49 6.54 -16.81
N GLY A 35 14.49 7.00 -16.05
CA GLY A 35 14.32 7.61 -14.75
C GLY A 35 14.69 6.68 -13.59
N ARG A 36 13.94 6.78 -12.48
CA ARG A 36 14.31 6.18 -11.19
C ARG A 36 13.29 5.11 -10.81
N ILE A 37 13.77 3.91 -10.49
CA ILE A 37 12.92 2.78 -10.08
C ILE A 37 13.00 2.60 -8.57
N TYR A 38 11.85 2.48 -7.91
CA TYR A 38 11.73 2.28 -6.47
C TYR A 38 10.99 1.00 -6.13
N ILE A 39 11.42 0.34 -5.04
CA ILE A 39 10.53 -0.58 -4.33
C ILE A 39 9.45 0.27 -3.68
N ALA A 40 8.19 -0.12 -3.84
CA ALA A 40 7.08 0.58 -3.23
C ALA A 40 6.05 -0.39 -2.63
N ARG A 41 5.10 0.18 -1.87
CA ARG A 41 3.92 -0.54 -1.42
C ARG A 41 2.69 0.33 -1.60
N HIS A 42 1.60 -0.27 -2.07
CA HIS A 42 0.33 0.42 -2.16
C HIS A 42 -0.22 0.71 -0.74
N GLN A 43 -0.50 1.97 -0.43
CA GLN A 43 -0.82 2.45 0.91
C GLN A 43 -2.07 1.78 1.50
N HIS A 44 -3.09 1.51 0.69
CA HIS A 44 -4.34 0.92 1.22
C HIS A 44 -4.34 -0.61 1.30
N THR A 45 -3.73 -1.28 0.32
CA THR A 45 -3.77 -2.75 0.19
C THR A 45 -2.51 -3.42 0.75
N GLY A 46 -1.41 -2.67 0.91
CA GLY A 46 -0.11 -3.17 1.34
C GLY A 46 0.65 -3.98 0.28
N ARG A 47 0.05 -4.16 -0.90
CA ARG A 47 0.64 -4.95 -2.01
C ARG A 47 2.01 -4.37 -2.39
N PRO A 48 3.04 -5.21 -2.56
CA PRO A 48 4.32 -4.75 -3.07
C PRO A 48 4.15 -4.26 -4.50
N ALA A 49 4.93 -3.26 -4.88
CA ALA A 49 4.94 -2.67 -6.20
C ALA A 49 6.36 -2.23 -6.57
N LEU A 50 6.63 -2.13 -7.86
CA LEU A 50 7.74 -1.35 -8.39
C LEU A 50 7.15 -0.10 -9.02
N VAL A 51 7.78 1.04 -8.74
CA VAL A 51 7.34 2.33 -9.28
C VAL A 51 8.49 2.92 -10.07
N LEU A 52 8.25 3.14 -11.36
CA LEU A 52 9.08 3.99 -12.18
C LEU A 52 8.65 5.44 -11.96
N TRP A 53 9.61 6.29 -11.63
CA TRP A 53 9.44 7.72 -11.59
C TRP A 53 10.32 8.32 -12.69
N PRO A 54 9.72 8.83 -13.78
CA PRO A 54 10.44 9.46 -14.87
C PRO A 54 11.33 10.62 -14.39
N ASP A 55 12.42 10.88 -15.11
CA ASP A 55 13.22 12.08 -14.86
C ASP A 55 12.48 13.30 -15.44
N PRO A 56 12.18 14.34 -14.66
CA PRO A 56 11.45 15.52 -15.14
C PRO A 56 12.20 16.31 -16.22
N ALA A 57 13.49 16.04 -16.44
CA ALA A 57 14.24 16.62 -17.55
C ALA A 57 13.92 15.96 -18.91
N CYS A 58 13.11 14.90 -18.93
CA CYS A 58 12.65 14.22 -20.12
C CYS A 58 11.18 14.60 -20.34
N ASP A 59 10.93 15.61 -21.18
CA ASP A 59 9.57 16.13 -21.45
C ASP A 59 8.66 15.06 -22.06
N ASP A 60 9.22 14.11 -22.82
CA ASP A 60 8.50 12.99 -23.46
C ASP A 60 8.09 11.89 -22.48
N ALA A 61 8.47 11.98 -21.20
CA ALA A 61 8.26 10.90 -20.23
C ALA A 61 6.99 11.07 -19.37
N GLN A 62 6.11 12.00 -19.74
CA GLN A 62 4.81 12.18 -19.07
C GLN A 62 3.75 11.29 -19.73
N PRO A 63 2.95 10.54 -18.95
CA PRO A 63 1.85 9.77 -19.50
C PRO A 63 0.86 10.65 -20.27
N LEU A 64 0.49 10.22 -21.48
CA LEU A 64 -0.46 10.91 -22.35
C LEU A 64 -1.89 10.80 -21.82
N CYS A 65 -2.23 9.62 -21.28
CA CYS A 65 -3.55 9.36 -20.72
C CYS A 65 -3.48 8.39 -19.52
N PRO A 66 -4.48 8.41 -18.62
CA PRO A 66 -4.51 7.47 -17.51
C PRO A 66 -4.87 6.06 -18.01
N LEU A 67 -3.89 5.15 -18.00
CA LEU A 67 -4.07 3.74 -18.36
C LEU A 67 -3.82 2.83 -17.15
N GLU A 68 -4.72 1.86 -16.93
CA GLU A 68 -4.55 0.85 -15.88
C GLU A 68 -4.62 -0.55 -16.50
N LEU A 69 -3.49 -1.25 -16.51
CA LEU A 69 -3.34 -2.58 -17.10
C LEU A 69 -3.06 -3.63 -16.03
N ARG A 70 -3.54 -4.85 -16.29
CA ARG A 70 -3.24 -6.02 -15.47
C ARG A 70 -2.82 -7.19 -16.34
N ILE A 71 -1.66 -7.76 -16.05
CA ILE A 71 -1.21 -9.02 -16.64
C ILE A 71 -1.68 -10.17 -15.75
N VAL A 72 -2.37 -11.14 -16.35
CA VAL A 72 -2.89 -12.33 -15.69
C VAL A 72 -2.27 -13.55 -16.35
N THR A 73 -1.62 -14.40 -15.55
CA THR A 73 -1.14 -15.71 -15.98
C THR A 73 -1.91 -16.79 -15.25
N SER A 74 -2.26 -17.86 -15.96
CA SER A 74 -2.80 -19.08 -15.37
C SER A 74 -2.12 -20.29 -16.01
N PRO A 75 -1.59 -21.23 -15.22
CA PRO A 75 -1.05 -22.49 -15.76
C PRO A 75 -2.16 -23.42 -16.29
N GLY A 76 -3.43 -23.09 -16.07
CA GLY A 76 -4.58 -23.96 -16.36
C GLY A 76 -4.83 -24.97 -15.23
N GLY A 77 -6.10 -25.26 -14.98
CA GLY A 77 -6.55 -26.38 -14.13
C GLY A 77 -6.93 -27.62 -14.96
N PRO A 78 -7.42 -28.69 -14.30
CA PRO A 78 -7.97 -29.85 -15.01
C PRO A 78 -9.10 -29.44 -15.96
N GLY A 79 -8.89 -29.63 -17.26
CA GLY A 79 -9.85 -29.27 -18.31
C GLY A 79 -9.75 -27.83 -18.85
N GLU A 80 -8.82 -27.03 -18.35
CA GLU A 80 -8.59 -25.65 -18.80
C GLU A 80 -7.26 -25.52 -19.55
N ARG A 81 -7.19 -24.56 -20.48
CA ARG A 81 -5.94 -24.26 -21.19
C ARG A 81 -5.12 -23.23 -20.40
N PRO A 82 -3.79 -23.35 -20.36
CA PRO A 82 -2.93 -22.28 -19.86
C PRO A 82 -3.15 -21.02 -20.67
N PHE A 83 -3.10 -19.86 -20.01
CA PHE A 83 -3.28 -18.58 -20.68
C PHE A 83 -2.44 -17.47 -20.06
N LEU A 84 -2.17 -16.48 -20.90
CA LEU A 84 -1.65 -15.16 -20.55
C LEU A 84 -2.66 -14.14 -21.10
N ALA A 85 -3.15 -13.26 -20.26
CA ALA A 85 -4.07 -12.20 -20.63
C ALA A 85 -3.55 -10.85 -20.17
N VAL A 86 -3.86 -9.81 -20.96
CA VAL A 86 -3.70 -8.41 -20.57
C VAL A 86 -5.11 -7.82 -20.47
N GLU A 87 -5.49 -7.44 -19.26
CA GLU A 87 -6.79 -6.82 -18.96
C GLU A 87 -6.61 -5.31 -18.81
N VAL A 88 -7.53 -4.54 -19.39
CA VAL A 88 -7.65 -3.10 -19.14
C VAL A 88 -8.61 -2.93 -17.96
N ALA A 89 -8.11 -2.48 -16.81
CA ALA A 89 -8.88 -2.43 -15.56
C ALA A 89 -9.98 -1.35 -15.58
N ARG A 90 -9.74 -0.28 -16.34
CA ARG A 90 -10.71 0.80 -16.56
C ARG A 90 -10.56 1.31 -17.99
N PRO A 91 -11.66 1.46 -18.75
CA PRO A 91 -11.59 2.07 -20.07
C PRO A 91 -11.03 3.49 -19.95
N VAL A 92 -10.09 3.82 -20.83
CA VAL A 92 -9.66 5.21 -21.03
C VAL A 92 -10.90 5.93 -21.55
N GLY A 93 -11.45 6.85 -20.77
CA GLY A 93 -12.71 7.51 -21.12
C GLY A 93 -12.60 8.32 -22.41
N ASP A 94 -13.70 8.94 -22.84
CA ASP A 94 -13.85 9.64 -24.14
C ASP A 94 -12.91 10.84 -24.38
N GLN A 95 -11.94 11.09 -23.50
CA GLN A 95 -11.02 12.23 -23.57
C GLN A 95 -9.70 11.92 -24.29
N ALA A 96 -9.36 10.66 -24.53
CA ALA A 96 -8.14 10.28 -25.23
C ALA A 96 -8.47 9.78 -26.65
N SER A 97 -7.64 10.16 -27.61
CA SER A 97 -7.72 9.64 -28.98
C SER A 97 -7.22 8.19 -29.04
N GLU A 98 -7.62 7.45 -30.08
CA GLU A 98 -7.12 6.09 -30.32
C GLU A 98 -5.59 6.05 -30.44
N GLU A 99 -5.01 7.08 -31.06
CA GLU A 99 -3.57 7.24 -31.24
C GLU A 99 -2.84 7.42 -29.89
N GLU A 100 -3.35 8.31 -29.02
CA GLU A 100 -2.80 8.52 -27.67
C GLU A 100 -2.87 7.25 -26.82
N VAL A 101 -3.98 6.51 -26.91
CA VAL A 101 -4.15 5.24 -26.18
C VAL A 101 -3.17 4.19 -26.71
N ALA A 102 -2.99 4.09 -28.02
CA ALA A 102 -2.06 3.15 -28.64
C ALA A 102 -0.60 3.46 -28.29
N GLU A 103 -0.23 4.75 -28.22
CA GLU A 103 1.08 5.22 -27.82
C GLU A 103 1.35 4.95 -26.33
N GLU A 104 0.44 5.38 -25.44
CA GLU A 104 0.56 5.14 -24.00
C GLU A 104 0.62 3.63 -23.68
N LEU A 105 -0.18 2.80 -24.39
CA LEU A 105 -0.14 1.34 -24.22
C LEU A 105 1.23 0.76 -24.59
N ARG A 106 1.86 1.26 -25.67
CA ARG A 106 3.18 0.80 -26.10
C ARG A 106 4.25 1.17 -25.07
N ASP A 107 4.20 2.39 -24.56
CA ASP A 107 5.17 2.89 -23.60
C ASP A 107 5.02 2.20 -22.25
N ALA A 108 3.78 2.07 -21.75
CA ALA A 108 3.49 1.35 -20.51
C ALA A 108 3.96 -0.11 -20.55
N LEU A 109 3.81 -0.81 -21.68
CA LEU A 109 4.30 -2.18 -21.84
C LEU A 109 5.84 -2.25 -21.87
N THR A 110 6.48 -1.26 -22.51
CA THR A 110 7.95 -1.15 -22.57
C THR A 110 8.53 -0.89 -21.17
N ASP A 111 7.92 0.03 -20.43
CA ASP A 111 8.29 0.35 -19.05
C ASP A 111 8.03 -0.81 -18.10
N ALA A 112 6.90 -1.51 -18.25
CA ALA A 112 6.62 -2.73 -17.49
C ALA A 112 7.70 -3.80 -17.73
N GLY A 113 8.16 -3.96 -18.98
CA GLY A 113 9.30 -4.83 -19.31
C GLY A 113 10.59 -4.40 -18.60
N THR A 114 10.88 -3.10 -18.59
CA THR A 114 12.04 -2.56 -17.87
C THR A 114 11.97 -2.79 -16.36
N LEU A 115 10.79 -2.57 -15.76
CA LEU A 115 10.54 -2.83 -14.35
C LEU A 115 10.70 -4.32 -14.01
N ALA A 116 10.16 -5.21 -14.85
CA ALA A 116 10.29 -6.65 -14.69
C ALA A 116 11.76 -7.10 -14.79
N ALA A 117 12.50 -6.60 -15.78
CA ALA A 117 13.93 -6.90 -15.93
C ALA A 117 14.74 -6.42 -14.72
N ALA A 118 14.45 -5.23 -14.19
CA ALA A 118 15.06 -4.72 -12.97
C ALA A 118 14.69 -5.56 -11.73
N ALA A 119 13.45 -6.07 -11.67
CA ALA A 119 13.00 -6.96 -10.60
C ALA A 119 13.81 -8.25 -10.55
N LEU A 120 14.03 -8.85 -11.72
CA LEU A 120 14.75 -10.12 -11.87
C LEU A 120 16.25 -9.95 -11.59
N SER A 121 16.88 -8.88 -12.07
CA SER A 121 18.33 -8.67 -11.92
C SER A 121 18.77 -8.30 -10.51
N ASN A 122 17.86 -7.78 -9.67
CA ASN A 122 18.17 -7.37 -8.29
C ASN A 122 17.65 -8.36 -7.24
N GLU A 123 17.35 -9.60 -7.62
CA GLU A 123 16.85 -10.66 -6.73
C GLU A 123 15.63 -10.20 -5.89
N LEU A 124 14.72 -9.41 -6.47
CA LEU A 124 13.59 -8.85 -5.74
C LEU A 124 12.41 -9.80 -5.59
N LEU A 125 12.49 -10.97 -6.23
CA LEU A 125 11.49 -12.03 -6.16
C LEU A 125 11.06 -12.35 -4.71
N PRO A 126 11.95 -12.53 -3.72
CA PRO A 126 11.54 -12.79 -2.35
C PRO A 126 10.70 -11.64 -1.76
N SER A 127 11.03 -10.38 -2.06
CA SER A 127 10.30 -9.20 -1.57
C SER A 127 8.91 -9.04 -2.22
N LEU A 128 8.77 -9.49 -3.47
CA LEU A 128 7.49 -9.52 -4.20
C LEU A 128 6.61 -10.70 -3.76
N LEU A 129 7.22 -11.82 -3.36
CA LEU A 129 6.53 -13.01 -2.85
C LEU A 129 6.13 -12.89 -1.37
N MET A 130 6.74 -11.97 -0.61
CA MET A 130 6.39 -11.75 0.78
C MET A 130 4.97 -11.15 0.91
N PRO A 131 4.04 -11.81 1.62
CA PRO A 131 2.72 -11.23 1.88
C PRO A 131 2.89 -9.88 2.61
N PRO A 132 1.94 -8.93 2.44
CA PRO A 132 1.99 -7.67 3.19
C PRO A 132 2.14 -7.98 4.67
N SER A 133 3.30 -7.66 5.24
CA SER A 133 3.70 -8.18 6.55
C SER A 133 2.65 -7.86 7.61
N ARG A 134 2.37 -8.82 8.50
CA ARG A 134 1.38 -8.71 9.61
C ARG A 134 1.55 -7.44 10.45
N THR A 135 2.77 -6.91 10.52
CA THR A 135 3.12 -5.67 11.23
C THR A 135 2.41 -4.43 10.67
N TRP A 136 2.03 -4.43 9.39
CA TRP A 136 1.32 -3.30 8.78
C TRP A 136 -0.15 -3.22 9.19
N ARG A 137 -0.85 -4.38 9.28
CA ARG A 137 -2.21 -4.44 9.87
C ARG A 137 -2.20 -3.95 11.32
N LEU A 138 -1.19 -4.33 12.10
CA LEU A 138 -1.04 -3.90 13.50
C LEU A 138 -0.75 -2.39 13.62
N ARG A 139 0.00 -1.77 12.71
CA ARG A 139 0.17 -0.30 12.67
C ARG A 139 -1.14 0.44 12.38
N ARG A 140 -2.01 -0.12 11.52
CA ARG A 140 -3.34 0.43 11.24
C ARG A 140 -4.26 0.34 12.45
N ILE A 141 -4.22 -0.79 13.16
CA ILE A 141 -4.92 -0.97 14.45
C ILE A 141 -4.36 0.01 15.48
N GLY A 142 -3.04 0.15 15.59
CA GLY A 142 -2.41 1.10 16.52
C GLY A 142 -2.78 2.57 16.25
N HIS A 143 -2.99 2.95 14.99
CA HIS A 143 -3.50 4.29 14.66
C HIS A 143 -5.00 4.44 15.00
N TRP A 144 -5.80 3.39 14.81
CA TRP A 144 -7.20 3.35 15.23
C TRP A 144 -7.34 3.40 16.75
N VAL A 145 -6.57 2.60 17.48
CA VAL A 145 -6.48 2.57 18.95
C VAL A 145 -6.05 3.93 19.48
N ARG A 146 -5.05 4.59 18.87
CA ARG A 146 -4.66 5.97 19.25
C ARG A 146 -5.76 7.00 18.98
N ARG A 147 -6.54 6.86 17.89
CA ARG A 147 -7.71 7.72 17.64
C ARG A 147 -8.83 7.45 18.66
N LEU A 148 -9.08 6.19 18.98
CA LEU A 148 -10.08 5.79 19.98
C LEU A 148 -9.69 6.31 21.36
N ALA A 149 -8.43 6.12 21.79
CA ALA A 149 -7.88 6.63 23.04
C ALA A 149 -7.98 8.16 23.16
N LYS A 150 -7.77 8.90 22.05
CA LYS A 150 -7.97 10.36 22.02
C LYS A 150 -9.44 10.78 22.04
N ARG A 151 -10.37 9.94 21.57
CA ARG A 151 -11.82 10.18 21.67
C ARG A 151 -12.34 9.82 23.07
N THR A 152 -11.92 8.70 23.64
CA THR A 152 -12.29 8.29 25.01
C THR A 152 -11.65 9.20 26.05
N GLY A 153 -10.42 9.67 25.87
CA GLY A 153 -9.81 10.66 26.76
C GLY A 153 -10.50 12.04 26.76
N ARG A 154 -11.25 12.38 25.70
CA ARG A 154 -12.10 13.58 25.66
C ARG A 154 -13.47 13.35 26.29
N LEU A 155 -14.03 12.15 26.17
CA LEU A 155 -15.26 11.74 26.85
C LEU A 155 -15.06 11.57 28.37
N ALA A 156 -13.93 10.99 28.80
CA ALA A 156 -13.58 10.80 30.20
C ALA A 156 -13.37 12.12 30.96
N ARG A 157 -12.88 13.17 30.29
CA ARG A 157 -12.81 14.53 30.88
C ARG A 157 -14.17 15.21 31.00
N ARG A 158 -15.16 14.80 30.20
CA ARG A 158 -16.49 15.42 30.16
C ARG A 158 -17.51 14.71 31.06
N HIS A 159 -17.30 13.43 31.37
CA HIS A 159 -18.20 12.59 32.16
C HIS A 159 -17.47 11.74 33.22
N TRP A 160 -16.41 12.29 33.83
CA TRP A 160 -15.67 11.64 34.93
C TRP A 160 -16.55 10.98 36.01
N PRO A 161 -17.64 11.59 36.53
CA PRO A 161 -18.45 10.94 37.56
C PRO A 161 -19.18 9.67 37.08
N LEU A 162 -19.58 9.59 35.80
CA LEU A 162 -20.24 8.40 35.25
C LEU A 162 -19.26 7.26 35.02
N ALA A 163 -18.01 7.56 34.64
CA ALA A 163 -16.97 6.54 34.47
C ALA A 163 -16.58 5.88 35.80
N VAL A 164 -16.52 6.65 36.89
CA VAL A 164 -16.27 6.13 38.24
C VAL A 164 -17.44 5.27 38.72
N ALA A 165 -18.69 5.69 38.48
CA ALA A 165 -19.87 4.92 38.86
C ALA A 165 -19.95 3.55 38.14
N VAL A 166 -19.59 3.50 36.85
CA VAL A 166 -19.55 2.24 36.08
C VAL A 166 -18.45 1.30 36.58
N LEU A 167 -17.25 1.84 36.88
CA LEU A 167 -16.16 1.04 37.43
C LEU A 167 -16.46 0.53 38.85
N ALA A 168 -17.09 1.37 39.68
CA ALA A 168 -17.53 0.98 41.02
C ALA A 168 -18.63 -0.09 40.97
N GLY A 169 -19.61 0.06 40.06
CA GLY A 169 -20.65 -0.94 39.84
C GLY A 169 -20.09 -2.29 39.35
N ALA A 170 -19.13 -2.26 38.42
CA ALA A 170 -18.46 -3.46 37.94
C ALA A 170 -17.64 -4.16 39.04
N ALA A 171 -16.95 -3.39 39.89
CA ALA A 171 -16.22 -3.93 41.03
C ALA A 171 -17.17 -4.55 42.08
N LEU A 172 -18.31 -3.92 42.34
CA LEU A 172 -19.33 -4.44 43.26
C LEU A 172 -19.91 -5.77 42.77
N VAL A 173 -20.24 -5.87 41.47
CA VAL A 173 -20.75 -7.11 40.87
C VAL A 173 -19.70 -8.22 40.91
N ALA A 174 -18.44 -7.91 40.64
CA ALA A 174 -17.34 -8.87 40.74
C ALA A 174 -17.15 -9.37 42.18
N LEU A 175 -17.28 -8.48 43.17
CA LEU A 175 -17.19 -8.83 44.58
C LEU A 175 -18.35 -9.75 45.01
N VAL A 176 -19.59 -9.45 44.58
CA VAL A 176 -20.77 -10.27 44.89
C VAL A 176 -20.66 -11.66 44.26
N LEU A 177 -20.18 -11.76 43.02
CA LEU A 177 -19.96 -13.05 42.36
C LEU A 177 -18.84 -13.86 43.02
N ALA A 178 -17.80 -13.21 43.55
CA ALA A 178 -16.71 -13.86 44.27
C ALA A 178 -17.14 -14.37 45.67
N LEU A 179 -18.13 -13.73 46.30
CA LEU A 179 -18.65 -14.11 47.63
C LEU A 179 -19.80 -15.14 47.55
N LEU A 180 -20.49 -15.25 46.42
CA LEU A 180 -21.54 -16.23 46.15
C LEU A 180 -21.18 -17.70 46.51
N PRO A 181 -19.96 -18.22 46.23
CA PRO A 181 -19.62 -19.60 46.59
C PRO A 181 -19.50 -19.85 48.10
N HIS A 182 -19.32 -18.80 48.92
CA HIS A 182 -19.23 -18.92 50.38
C HIS A 182 -20.58 -18.85 51.10
N LEU A 183 -21.66 -18.53 50.39
CA LEU A 183 -23.01 -18.40 50.94
C LEU A 183 -23.90 -19.61 50.69
N ARG A 184 -23.38 -20.74 50.21
CA ARG A 184 -24.17 -21.98 50.12
C ARG A 184 -24.42 -22.53 51.53
N PRO A 185 -25.68 -22.62 52.00
CA PRO A 185 -25.98 -23.22 53.29
C PRO A 185 -25.68 -24.73 53.24
N LEU A 186 -25.02 -25.21 54.30
CA LEU A 186 -24.93 -26.61 54.68
C LEU A 186 -26.36 -27.12 54.96
N HIS A 187 -27.05 -27.60 53.93
CA HIS A 187 -28.14 -28.55 54.10
C HIS A 187 -27.60 -29.96 53.81
N ARG A 188 -27.14 -30.59 54.88
CA ARG A 188 -27.21 -32.03 55.11
C ARG A 188 -27.67 -32.25 56.53
#